data_AF-A0A8K0KA93-F1
#
_entry.id   AF-A0A8K0KA93-F1
#
_cell.length_a   1.000
_cell.length_b   1.000
_cell.length_c   1.000
_cell.angle_alpha   90.00
_cell.angle_beta   90.00
_cell.angle_gamma   90.00
#
_symmetry.space_group_name_H-M   'P 1'
#
loop_
_entity.id
_entity.type
_entity.pdbx_description
1 polymer ?
#
loop_
_entity_poly.entity_id
_entity_poly.type
_entity_poly.pdbx_seq_one_letter_code
_entity_poly.pdbx_strand_id
1 'polypeptide(L)'
;MLYNVLHFGDQLLSVCGVRVQSAVDAQRLIRGATGLYVELLIRRLPYGRVYAVQRDGSTDSGSANSAEGLGLILEGGTAEVRTVVPGGPAARAGLPPRAPTADGLSICPWVLTEVNSRPLNPFFRDGEPAMRLGAIGGEVSLLVQPSDLARRLRKQLKAMRSYKDYIVQ
;
A
#
# COMPACT_ATOMS: atom_id res chain seq x y z
N MET A 1 -1.80 -20.02 -8.02
CA MET A 1 -1.93 -18.54 -8.04
C MET A 1 -1.31 -17.97 -6.77
N LEU A 2 -0.44 -16.96 -6.87
CA LEU A 2 0.22 -16.28 -5.73
C LEU A 2 -0.69 -15.21 -5.09
N TYR A 3 -1.99 -15.49 -5.00
CA TYR A 3 -2.95 -14.52 -4.47
C TYR A 3 -2.60 -14.20 -3.00
N ASN A 4 -2.53 -12.92 -2.65
CA ASN A 4 -2.11 -12.44 -1.32
C ASN A 4 -0.68 -12.80 -0.88
N VAL A 5 0.16 -13.38 -1.74
CA VAL A 5 1.55 -13.71 -1.37
C VAL A 5 2.47 -12.49 -1.50
N LEU A 6 2.27 -11.66 -2.53
CA LEU A 6 3.08 -10.46 -2.80
C LEU A 6 2.28 -9.20 -2.51
N HIS A 7 2.93 -8.18 -1.95
CA HIS A 7 2.29 -6.90 -1.63
C HIS A 7 2.95 -5.76 -2.40
N PHE A 8 2.18 -4.71 -2.69
CA PHE A 8 2.71 -3.52 -3.34
C PHE A 8 3.75 -2.87 -2.43
N GLY A 9 5.00 -2.78 -2.88
CA GLY A 9 6.12 -2.27 -2.07
C GLY A 9 7.06 -3.33 -1.52
N ASP A 10 6.77 -4.63 -1.72
CA ASP A 10 7.72 -5.70 -1.46
C ASP A 10 9.00 -5.55 -2.27
N GLN A 11 10.12 -5.91 -1.65
CA GLN A 11 11.43 -5.86 -2.28
C GLN A 11 11.94 -7.27 -2.57
N LEU A 12 12.03 -7.63 -3.84
CA LEU A 12 12.67 -8.86 -4.29
C LEU A 12 14.19 -8.74 -4.13
N LEU A 13 14.79 -9.64 -3.34
CA LEU A 13 16.22 -9.66 -3.05
C LEU A 13 16.96 -10.68 -3.94
N SER A 14 16.39 -11.86 -4.15
CA SER A 14 16.98 -12.90 -5.00
C SER A 14 15.95 -13.82 -5.64
N VAL A 15 16.34 -14.44 -6.75
CA VAL A 15 15.60 -15.50 -7.45
C VAL A 15 16.50 -16.72 -7.53
N CYS A 16 16.06 -17.86 -7.00
CA CYS A 16 16.83 -19.12 -6.95
C CYS A 16 18.26 -18.91 -6.39
N GLY A 17 18.38 -18.20 -5.25
CA GLY A 17 19.66 -17.85 -4.63
C GLY A 17 20.48 -16.75 -5.35
N VAL A 18 20.09 -16.32 -6.55
CA VAL A 18 20.82 -15.28 -7.30
C VAL A 18 20.27 -13.89 -6.97
N ARG A 19 21.13 -13.00 -6.48
CA ARG A 19 20.77 -11.63 -6.10
C ARG A 19 20.26 -10.84 -7.31
N VAL A 20 19.10 -10.21 -7.14
CA VAL A 20 18.48 -9.35 -8.15
C VAL A 20 18.99 -7.92 -8.02
N GLN A 21 19.37 -7.31 -9.14
CA GLN A 21 19.79 -5.90 -9.20
C GLN A 21 18.77 -4.99 -9.89
N SER A 22 17.88 -5.55 -10.72
CA SER A 22 16.87 -4.78 -11.46
C SER A 22 15.64 -5.62 -11.81
N ALA A 23 14.56 -4.97 -12.25
CA ALA A 23 13.36 -5.66 -12.73
C ALA A 23 13.64 -6.52 -13.99
N VAL A 24 14.52 -6.07 -14.87
CA VAL A 24 14.93 -6.82 -16.08
C VAL A 24 15.69 -8.08 -15.69
N ASP A 25 16.60 -7.96 -14.73
CA ASP A 25 17.38 -9.06 -14.19
C ASP A 25 16.48 -10.10 -13.51
N ALA A 26 15.56 -9.64 -12.65
CA ALA A 26 14.54 -10.50 -12.04
C ALA A 26 13.73 -11.26 -13.10
N GLN A 27 13.23 -10.56 -14.13
CA GLN A 27 12.45 -11.18 -15.19
C GLN A 27 13.26 -12.25 -15.95
N ARG A 28 14.54 -11.97 -16.22
CA ARG A 28 15.45 -12.93 -16.88
C ARG A 28 15.65 -14.18 -16.02
N LEU A 29 15.93 -14.00 -14.72
CA LEU A 29 16.17 -15.10 -13.79
C LEU A 29 14.91 -15.97 -13.61
N ILE A 30 13.74 -15.35 -13.45
CA ILE A 30 12.46 -16.07 -13.32
C ILE A 30 12.17 -16.89 -14.59
N ARG A 31 12.34 -16.29 -15.78
CA ARG A 31 12.10 -16.99 -17.06
C ARG A 31 13.12 -18.08 -17.35
N GLY A 32 14.35 -17.93 -16.87
CA GLY A 32 15.44 -18.89 -17.07
C GLY A 32 15.45 -20.04 -16.06
N ALA A 33 14.60 -20.00 -15.03
CA ALA A 33 14.50 -21.07 -14.05
C ALA A 33 13.97 -22.35 -14.71
N THR A 34 14.72 -23.45 -14.58
CA THR A 34 14.41 -24.76 -15.17
C THR A 34 13.69 -25.70 -14.21
N GLY A 35 13.64 -25.36 -12.92
CA GLY A 35 12.96 -26.13 -11.89
C GLY A 35 11.44 -25.99 -11.94
N LEU A 36 10.74 -26.94 -11.32
CA LEU A 36 9.28 -26.88 -11.13
C LEU A 36 8.85 -25.71 -10.25
N TYR A 37 9.76 -25.20 -9.42
CA TYR A 37 9.53 -24.09 -8.50
C TYR A 37 10.56 -22.99 -8.74
N VAL A 38 10.11 -21.74 -8.58
CA VAL A 38 10.98 -20.55 -8.57
C VAL A 38 11.01 -20.03 -7.13
N GLU A 39 12.17 -20.14 -6.49
CA GLU A 39 12.36 -19.60 -5.14
C GLU A 39 12.57 -18.08 -5.22
N LEU A 40 11.84 -17.33 -4.40
CA LEU A 40 11.96 -15.88 -4.27
C LEU A 40 12.33 -15.52 -2.84
N LEU A 41 13.42 -14.80 -2.65
CA LEU A 41 13.72 -14.15 -1.37
C LEU A 41 13.17 -12.74 -1.39
N ILE A 42 12.21 -12.45 -0.52
CA ILE A 42 11.51 -11.18 -0.49
C ILE A 42 11.69 -10.53 0.89
N ARG A 43 12.05 -9.25 0.88
CA ARG A 43 11.91 -8.38 2.05
C ARG A 43 10.52 -7.76 1.99
N ARG A 44 9.67 -8.18 2.93
CA ARG A 44 8.29 -7.72 3.05
C ARG A 44 8.23 -6.24 3.40
N LEU A 45 7.56 -5.45 2.57
CA LEU A 45 7.16 -4.05 2.84
C LEU A 45 8.20 -3.24 3.65
N PRO A 46 9.46 -3.09 3.19
CA PRO A 46 10.52 -2.43 3.97
C PRO A 46 10.21 -0.99 4.39
N TYR A 47 9.28 -0.33 3.69
CA TYR A 47 8.83 1.04 3.98
C TYR A 47 7.36 1.09 4.46
N GLY A 48 6.69 -0.06 4.55
CA GLY A 48 5.30 -0.16 4.99
C GLY A 48 5.19 -0.09 6.50
N ARG A 49 4.11 0.53 6.97
CA ARG A 49 3.73 0.53 8.38
C ARG A 49 2.28 0.14 8.52
N VAL A 50 1.99 -0.72 9.49
CA VAL A 50 0.65 -1.20 9.78
C VAL A 50 0.16 -0.57 11.08
N TYR A 51 -1.06 -0.06 11.08
CA TYR A 51 -1.74 0.48 12.25
C TYR A 51 -3.11 -0.17 12.40
N ALA A 52 -3.46 -0.58 13.61
CA ALA A 52 -4.83 -0.96 13.97
C ALA A 52 -5.51 0.28 14.56
N VAL A 53 -6.58 0.74 13.91
CA VAL A 53 -7.28 1.97 14.27
C VAL A 53 -8.71 1.64 14.69
N GLN A 54 -9.07 2.03 15.90
CA GLN A 54 -10.44 1.92 16.40
C GLN A 54 -11.25 3.12 15.92
N ARG A 55 -12.22 2.88 15.05
CA ARG A 55 -13.15 3.89 14.53
C ARG A 55 -13.91 4.56 15.67
N ASP A 56 -14.16 5.86 15.49
CA ASP A 56 -14.99 6.58 16.44
C ASP A 56 -16.44 6.09 16.37
N GLY A 57 -17.00 5.73 17.53
CA GLY A 57 -18.35 5.17 17.64
C GLY A 57 -19.46 6.17 17.26
N SER A 58 -19.14 7.46 17.14
CA SER A 58 -20.07 8.50 16.69
C SER A 58 -20.16 8.65 15.17
N THR A 59 -19.35 7.92 14.39
CA THR A 59 -19.36 7.99 12.92
C THR A 59 -20.04 6.78 12.30
N ASP A 60 -21.07 7.02 11.49
CA ASP A 60 -21.83 5.98 10.81
C ASP A 60 -20.95 5.15 9.86
N SER A 61 -20.82 3.86 10.15
CA SER A 61 -20.20 2.89 9.26
C SER A 61 -21.05 2.76 7.98
N GLY A 62 -20.55 3.27 6.86
CA GLY A 62 -21.26 3.33 5.58
C GLY A 62 -21.40 4.73 4.97
N SER A 63 -21.01 5.78 5.70
CA SER A 63 -20.95 7.14 5.16
C SER A 63 -19.84 7.31 4.12
N ALA A 64 -20.07 8.19 3.13
CA ALA A 64 -19.08 8.59 2.11
C ALA A 64 -17.80 9.19 2.73
N ASN A 65 -17.86 9.64 3.98
CA ASN A 65 -16.74 10.18 4.76
C ASN A 65 -16.14 9.16 5.76
N SER A 66 -16.13 7.87 5.40
CA SER A 66 -15.64 6.76 6.24
C SER A 66 -14.20 6.89 6.75
N ALA A 67 -13.37 7.68 6.05
CA ALA A 67 -12.01 8.02 6.45
C ALA A 67 -11.97 9.01 7.64
N GLU A 68 -12.94 9.94 7.71
CA GLU A 68 -13.02 10.94 8.79
C GLU A 68 -13.29 10.27 10.13
N GLY A 69 -14.09 9.19 10.15
CA GLY A 69 -14.30 8.36 11.35
C GLY A 69 -13.06 7.62 11.85
N LEU A 70 -11.97 7.60 11.06
CA LEU A 70 -10.66 7.12 11.46
C LEU A 70 -9.68 8.27 11.77
N GLY A 71 -10.14 9.52 11.70
CA GLY A 71 -9.31 10.71 11.85
C GLY A 71 -8.36 10.92 10.66
N LEU A 72 -8.78 10.54 9.45
CA LEU A 72 -8.01 10.71 8.22
C LEU A 72 -8.76 11.59 7.22
N ILE A 73 -8.05 12.53 6.63
CA ILE A 73 -8.52 13.31 5.47
C ILE A 73 -7.69 12.87 4.28
N LEU A 74 -8.35 12.27 3.29
CA LEU A 74 -7.70 11.81 2.05
C LEU A 74 -7.70 12.91 0.99
N GLU A 75 -6.72 12.85 0.09
CA GLU A 75 -6.63 13.75 -1.07
C GLU A 75 -7.58 13.27 -2.17
N GLY A 76 -8.68 14.01 -2.42
CA GLY A 76 -9.53 13.94 -3.61
C GLY A 76 -9.69 12.57 -4.30
N GLY A 77 -10.39 11.62 -3.66
CA GLY A 77 -10.69 10.30 -4.25
C GLY A 77 -9.48 9.35 -4.36
N THR A 78 -8.31 9.79 -3.89
CA THR A 78 -7.10 8.96 -3.82
C THR A 78 -6.96 8.32 -2.44
N ALA A 79 -5.99 7.41 -2.30
CA ALA A 79 -5.62 6.85 -1.00
C ALA A 79 -4.47 7.64 -0.33
N GLU A 80 -4.08 8.81 -0.86
CA GLU A 80 -3.06 9.67 -0.25
C GLU A 80 -3.65 10.40 0.96
N VAL A 81 -2.98 10.31 2.11
CA VAL A 81 -3.42 10.94 3.36
C VAL A 81 -2.95 12.38 3.34
N ARG A 82 -3.87 13.31 3.12
CA ARG A 82 -3.63 14.74 3.19
C ARG A 82 -3.35 15.18 4.63
N THR A 83 -4.17 14.70 5.55
CA THR A 83 -4.09 15.06 6.98
C THR A 83 -4.41 13.87 7.85
N VAL A 84 -3.58 13.65 8.88
CA VAL A 84 -3.95 12.85 10.05
C VAL A 84 -4.47 13.83 11.10
N VAL A 85 -5.74 13.70 11.50
CA VAL A 85 -6.40 14.62 12.43
C VAL A 85 -5.73 14.50 13.81
N PRO A 86 -5.18 15.60 14.37
CA PRO A 86 -4.56 15.58 15.70
C PRO A 86 -5.54 15.08 16.76
N GLY A 87 -5.09 14.15 17.60
CA GLY A 87 -5.92 13.54 18.63
C GLY A 87 -7.05 12.63 18.11
N GLY A 88 -7.23 12.52 16.79
CA GLY A 88 -8.18 11.60 16.16
C GLY A 88 -7.73 10.13 16.24
N PRO A 89 -8.60 9.17 15.86
CA PRO A 89 -8.32 7.74 16.01
C PRO A 89 -6.97 7.27 15.45
N ALA A 90 -6.63 7.62 14.21
CA ALA A 90 -5.36 7.22 13.61
C ALA A 90 -4.15 7.83 14.32
N ALA A 91 -4.23 9.09 14.76
CA ALA A 91 -3.17 9.73 15.55
C ALA A 91 -2.99 9.03 16.91
N ARG A 92 -4.08 8.67 17.60
CA ARG A 92 -4.05 7.92 18.86
C ARG A 92 -3.51 6.50 18.70
N ALA A 93 -3.72 5.88 17.53
CA ALA A 93 -3.11 4.61 17.15
C ALA A 93 -1.61 4.73 16.79
N GLY A 94 -1.05 5.94 16.84
CA GLY A 94 0.37 6.20 16.61
C GLY A 94 0.76 6.48 15.16
N LEU A 95 -0.20 6.69 14.24
CA LEU A 95 0.11 7.11 12.88
C LEU A 95 0.65 8.55 12.88
N PRO A 96 1.90 8.80 12.47
CA PRO A 96 2.43 10.15 12.42
C PRO A 96 1.77 10.97 11.31
N PRO A 97 1.71 12.31 11.42
CA PRO A 97 1.10 13.16 10.39
C PRO A 97 1.70 13.00 8.99
N ARG A 98 2.99 12.68 8.90
CA ARG A 98 3.73 12.51 7.64
C ARG A 98 4.71 11.34 7.74
N ALA A 99 5.06 10.79 6.57
CA ALA A 99 6.04 9.74 6.41
C ALA A 99 7.44 10.33 6.19
N PRO A 100 8.53 9.70 6.66
CA PRO A 100 9.82 9.92 6.04
C PRO A 100 9.77 9.43 4.59
N THR A 101 10.44 10.13 3.68
CA THR A 101 10.65 9.65 2.30
C THR A 101 11.42 8.34 2.29
N ALA A 102 11.37 7.59 1.17
CA ALA A 102 12.04 6.28 1.10
C ALA A 102 13.57 6.36 1.24
N ASP A 103 14.17 7.50 0.93
CA ASP A 103 15.59 7.79 1.18
C ASP A 103 15.89 8.28 2.61
N GLY A 104 14.85 8.57 3.40
CA GLY A 104 14.95 9.09 4.76
C GLY A 104 15.39 10.55 4.87
N LEU A 105 15.52 11.28 3.76
CA LEU A 105 16.09 12.64 3.74
C LEU A 105 15.05 13.76 3.91
N SER A 106 13.76 13.45 3.77
CA SER A 106 12.68 14.43 3.85
C SER A 106 11.38 13.79 4.39
N ILE A 107 10.30 14.57 4.41
CA ILE A 107 8.96 14.12 4.79
C ILE A 107 7.99 14.22 3.61
N CYS A 108 7.11 13.24 3.48
CA CYS A 108 6.07 13.19 2.44
C CYS A 108 4.73 12.73 3.04
N PRO A 109 3.61 12.88 2.31
CA PRO A 109 2.34 12.29 2.73
C PRO A 109 2.43 10.76 2.85
N TRP A 110 1.61 10.17 3.71
CA TRP A 110 1.35 8.74 3.67
C TRP A 110 0.41 8.40 2.51
N VAL A 111 0.47 7.17 2.03
CA VAL A 111 -0.53 6.61 1.12
C VAL A 111 -0.98 5.26 1.64
N LEU A 112 -2.29 5.04 1.69
CA LEU A 112 -2.86 3.75 2.02
C LEU A 112 -2.62 2.79 0.85
N THR A 113 -2.12 1.60 1.16
CA THR A 113 -1.90 0.53 0.17
C THR A 113 -2.70 -0.73 0.47
N GLU A 114 -3.09 -0.96 1.72
CA GLU A 114 -4.08 -1.96 2.12
C GLU A 114 -5.00 -1.43 3.22
N VAL A 115 -6.25 -1.90 3.21
CA VAL A 115 -7.23 -1.70 4.28
C VAL A 115 -7.82 -3.06 4.64
N ASN A 116 -7.80 -3.44 5.92
CA ASN A 116 -8.27 -4.74 6.40
C ASN A 116 -7.62 -5.92 5.66
N SER A 117 -6.30 -5.84 5.44
CA SER A 117 -5.50 -6.82 4.69
C SER A 117 -5.95 -7.03 3.25
N ARG A 118 -6.69 -6.07 2.69
CA ARG A 118 -7.09 -6.06 1.28
C ARG A 118 -6.32 -4.96 0.53
N PRO A 119 -5.55 -5.32 -0.51
CA PRO A 119 -4.84 -4.34 -1.33
C PRO A 119 -5.79 -3.34 -1.96
N LEU A 120 -5.38 -2.08 -1.96
CA LEU A 120 -6.02 -1.02 -2.74
C LEU A 120 -5.41 -0.99 -4.14
N ASN A 121 -6.21 -0.65 -5.13
CA ASN A 121 -5.72 -0.36 -6.45
C ASN A 121 -4.75 0.85 -6.38
N PRO A 122 -3.49 0.71 -6.81
CA PRO A 122 -2.52 1.80 -6.72
C PRO A 122 -2.92 3.03 -7.57
N PHE A 123 -3.88 2.87 -8.50
CA PHE A 123 -4.40 3.94 -9.34
C PHE A 123 -5.76 4.49 -8.88
N PHE A 124 -6.24 4.09 -7.69
CA PHE A 124 -7.40 4.67 -7.00
C PHE A 124 -8.65 4.80 -7.89
N ARG A 125 -9.05 3.70 -8.52
CA ARG A 125 -10.20 3.70 -9.41
C ARG A 125 -11.51 3.66 -8.62
N ASP A 126 -12.53 4.28 -9.19
CA ASP A 126 -13.94 4.10 -8.80
C ASP A 126 -14.24 4.39 -7.31
N GLY A 127 -13.47 5.29 -6.69
CA GLY A 127 -13.66 5.63 -5.27
C GLY A 127 -13.34 4.49 -4.29
N GLU A 128 -12.63 3.45 -4.74
CA GLU A 128 -12.29 2.27 -3.95
C GLU A 128 -11.74 2.61 -2.55
N PRO A 129 -10.80 3.57 -2.37
CA PRO A 129 -10.25 3.85 -1.04
C PRO A 129 -11.35 4.21 -0.02
N ALA A 130 -12.30 5.07 -0.39
CA ALA A 130 -13.40 5.47 0.48
C ALA A 130 -14.34 4.28 0.77
N MET A 131 -14.64 3.48 -0.25
CA MET A 131 -15.48 2.28 -0.12
C MET A 131 -14.86 1.25 0.84
N ARG A 132 -13.55 1.00 0.73
CA ARG A 132 -12.81 0.04 1.57
C ARG A 132 -12.72 0.51 3.02
N LEU A 133 -12.49 1.80 3.22
CA LEU A 133 -12.52 2.40 4.56
C LEU A 133 -13.95 2.36 5.14
N GLY A 134 -14.99 2.49 4.30
CA GLY A 134 -16.39 2.42 4.70
C GLY A 134 -16.91 1.03 5.06
N ALA A 135 -16.10 -0.01 4.88
CA ALA A 135 -16.48 -1.36 5.25
C ALA A 135 -16.79 -1.48 6.76
N ILE A 136 -17.80 -2.28 7.08
CA ILE A 136 -18.35 -2.47 8.42
C ILE A 136 -17.26 -3.02 9.36
N GLY A 137 -17.08 -2.38 10.51
CA GLY A 137 -16.13 -2.79 11.54
C GLY A 137 -15.72 -1.64 12.46
N GLY A 138 -15.64 -1.92 13.77
CA GLY A 138 -15.14 -0.98 14.77
C GLY A 138 -13.62 -0.82 14.71
N GLU A 139 -12.89 -1.89 14.39
CA GLU A 139 -11.44 -1.85 14.18
C GLU A 139 -11.11 -1.94 12.69
N VAL A 140 -10.17 -1.11 12.24
CA VAL A 140 -9.69 -1.08 10.86
C VAL A 140 -8.17 -1.21 10.85
N SER A 141 -7.63 -2.18 10.11
CA SER A 141 -6.19 -2.26 9.86
C SER A 141 -5.80 -1.46 8.63
N LEU A 142 -4.81 -0.58 8.78
CA LEU A 142 -4.31 0.30 7.73
C LEU A 142 -2.86 -0.04 7.44
N LEU A 143 -2.54 -0.40 6.20
CA LEU A 143 -1.16 -0.42 5.71
C LEU A 143 -0.89 0.89 4.96
N VAL A 144 0.07 1.65 5.45
CA VAL A 144 0.52 2.91 4.83
C VAL A 144 1.96 2.80 4.35
N GLN A 145 2.28 3.52 3.29
CA GLN A 145 3.63 3.67 2.75
C GLN A 145 3.94 5.15 2.44
N PRO A 146 5.22 5.54 2.32
CA PRO A 146 5.60 6.86 1.84
C PRO A 146 5.08 7.11 0.41
N SER A 147 4.49 8.29 0.17
CA SER A 147 3.86 8.58 -1.13
C SER A 147 4.87 8.74 -2.27
N ASP A 148 6.11 9.15 -1.98
CA ASP A 148 7.20 9.23 -2.95
C ASP A 148 7.55 7.84 -3.52
N LEU A 149 7.65 6.83 -2.65
CA LEU A 149 7.84 5.44 -3.04
C LEU A 149 6.69 4.96 -3.93
N ALA A 150 5.46 5.11 -3.45
CA ALA A 150 4.29 4.65 -4.18
C ALA A 150 4.16 5.36 -5.53
N ARG A 151 4.46 6.67 -5.60
CA ARG A 151 4.46 7.43 -6.86
C ARG A 151 5.53 6.90 -7.82
N ARG A 152 6.74 6.59 -7.33
CA ARG A 152 7.82 6.03 -8.15
C ARG A 152 7.46 4.64 -8.68
N LEU A 153 6.95 3.75 -7.83
CA LEU A 153 6.50 2.41 -8.22
C LEU A 153 5.37 2.49 -9.26
N ARG A 154 4.36 3.35 -9.04
CA ARG A 154 3.27 3.58 -10.01
C ARG A 154 3.77 4.09 -11.35
N LYS A 155 4.75 5.00 -11.35
CA LYS A 155 5.37 5.52 -12.58
C LYS A 155 6.08 4.39 -13.34
N GLN A 156 6.83 3.52 -12.64
CA GLN A 156 7.50 2.38 -13.25
C GLN A 156 6.50 1.33 -13.77
N LEU A 157 5.43 1.04 -13.02
CA LEU A 157 4.34 0.18 -13.47
C LEU A 157 3.72 0.69 -14.77
N LYS A 158 3.36 1.97 -14.85
CA LYS A 158 2.79 2.59 -16.06
C LYS A 158 3.72 2.53 -17.27
N ALA A 159 5.03 2.45 -17.07
CA ALA A 159 6.01 2.33 -18.15
C ALA A 159 6.07 0.91 -18.75
N MET A 160 5.49 -0.10 -18.08
CA MET A 160 5.43 -1.45 -18.60
C MET A 160 4.29 -1.62 -19.61
N ARG A 161 4.56 -2.36 -20.69
CA ARG A 161 3.51 -2.74 -21.66
C ARG A 161 2.44 -3.58 -20.96
N SER A 162 1.18 -3.29 -21.25
CA SER A 162 0.02 -3.98 -20.68
C SER A 162 -0.02 -3.96 -19.15
N TYR A 163 0.47 -2.89 -18.51
CA TYR A 163 0.55 -2.82 -17.05
C TYR A 163 -0.79 -3.03 -16.33
N LYS A 164 -1.91 -2.79 -17.02
CA LYS A 164 -3.26 -2.99 -16.49
C LYS A 164 -3.54 -4.45 -16.13
N ASP A 165 -2.90 -5.40 -16.82
CA ASP A 165 -3.05 -6.84 -16.58
C ASP A 165 -2.41 -7.28 -15.25
N TYR A 166 -1.53 -6.44 -14.69
CA TYR A 166 -0.87 -6.68 -13.40
C TYR A 166 -1.51 -5.94 -12.23
N ILE A 167 -2.62 -5.23 -12.46
CA ILE A 167 -3.35 -4.54 -11.41
C ILE A 167 -4.45 -5.48 -10.92
N VAL A 168 -4.37 -5.85 -9.64
CA VAL A 168 -5.43 -6.63 -9.00
C VAL A 168 -6.71 -5.78 -8.97
N GLN A 169 -7.83 -6.36 -9.39
CA GLN A 169 -9.17 -5.75 -9.35
C GLN A 169 -9.78 -5.86 -7.96
#